data_AF-A0A212KHH8-F1
#
_entry.id   AF-A0A212KHH8-F1
#
_cell.length_a   1.000
_cell.length_b   1.000
_cell.length_c   1.000
_cell.angle_alpha   90.00
_cell.angle_beta   90.00
_cell.angle_gamma   90.00
#
_symmetry.space_group_name_H-M   'P 1'
#
loop_
_entity.id
_entity.type
_entity.pdbx_description
1 polymer ?
#
loop_
_entity_poly.entity_id
_entity_poly.type
_entity_poly.pdbx_seq_one_letter_code
_entity_poly.pdbx_strand_id
1 'polypeptide(L)'
;MLYRIYPQTDAAKFYMEPHSGSSLPFLTVKKMRKIYPDDHFTVIGEIGGISRPPDNGNRLVTETGEVVPILPRGSLRRPFEWVAGYVAVDKSTYLAAIRSLIPSFLRRQWADQSHGDGTRKPF
;
A
#
# COMPACT_ATOMS: atom_id res chain seq x y z
N MET A 1 -1.20 -3.89 -14.39
CA MET A 1 -0.13 -4.92 -14.39
C MET A 1 -0.24 -5.79 -13.13
N LEU A 2 0.11 -7.07 -13.22
CA LEU A 2 0.04 -8.03 -12.12
C LEU A 2 1.44 -8.30 -11.57
N TYR A 3 1.65 -8.04 -10.29
CA TYR A 3 2.89 -8.25 -9.56
C TYR A 3 2.75 -9.45 -8.63
N ARG A 4 3.87 -10.05 -8.26
CA ARG A 4 3.94 -11.14 -7.27
C ARG A 4 4.89 -10.75 -6.15
N ILE A 5 4.69 -11.36 -4.98
CA ILE A 5 5.61 -11.18 -3.86
C ILE A 5 6.96 -11.79 -4.22
N TYR A 6 8.02 -11.00 -4.07
CA TYR A 6 9.38 -11.52 -4.16
C TYR A 6 9.76 -12.15 -2.81
N PRO A 7 10.30 -13.37 -2.77
CA PRO A 7 10.67 -14.03 -1.52
C PRO A 7 11.64 -13.16 -0.71
N GLN A 8 11.22 -12.75 0.48
CA GLN A 8 12.04 -11.98 1.40
C GLN A 8 12.55 -12.88 2.53
N THR A 9 13.70 -13.52 2.33
CA THR A 9 14.36 -14.34 3.36
C THR A 9 14.75 -13.55 4.62
N ASP A 10 14.91 -12.22 4.50
CA ASP A 10 15.21 -11.30 5.60
C ASP A 10 13.98 -10.58 6.20
N ALA A 11 12.76 -10.90 5.74
CA ALA A 11 11.54 -10.33 6.29
C ALA A 11 11.28 -10.88 7.69
N ALA A 12 11.55 -10.05 8.71
CA ALA A 12 11.33 -10.41 10.10
C ALA A 12 9.92 -10.05 10.60
N LYS A 13 9.10 -9.40 9.76
CA LYS A 13 7.77 -8.93 10.13
C LYS A 13 6.79 -9.12 9.00
N PHE A 14 5.53 -9.31 9.39
CA PHE A 14 4.40 -9.42 8.50
C PHE A 14 3.52 -8.18 8.62
N TYR A 15 3.09 -7.68 7.47
CA TYR A 15 2.12 -6.62 7.31
C TYR A 15 0.78 -7.27 6.97
N MET A 16 -0.21 -7.05 7.81
CA MET A 16 -1.58 -7.50 7.54
C MET A 16 -2.26 -6.43 6.69
N GLU A 17 -2.55 -6.78 5.44
CA GLU A 17 -3.24 -5.91 4.51
C GLU A 17 -4.70 -5.77 4.95
N PRO A 18 -5.20 -4.54 5.16
CA PRO A 18 -6.47 -4.34 5.85
C PRO A 18 -7.73 -4.64 5.02
N HIS A 19 -7.64 -4.72 3.68
CA HIS A 19 -8.82 -4.98 2.83
C HIS A 19 -9.04 -6.47 2.57
N SER A 20 -7.97 -7.21 2.34
CA SER A 20 -7.94 -8.65 2.06
C SER A 20 -7.69 -9.49 3.31
N GLY A 21 -7.09 -8.91 4.35
CA GLY A 21 -6.61 -9.67 5.52
C GLY A 21 -5.32 -10.44 5.25
N SER A 22 -4.76 -10.37 4.02
CA SER A 22 -3.56 -11.10 3.65
C SER A 22 -2.36 -10.67 4.48
N SER A 23 -1.58 -11.64 4.94
CA SER A 23 -0.31 -11.41 5.61
C SER A 23 0.82 -11.35 4.59
N LEU A 24 1.51 -10.21 4.51
CA LEU A 24 2.57 -9.95 3.54
C LEU A 24 3.92 -9.80 4.25
N PRO A 25 4.99 -10.47 3.79
CA PRO A 25 6.33 -10.18 4.30
C PRO A 25 6.70 -8.74 3.94
N PHE A 26 7.23 -8.00 4.90
CA PHE A 26 7.67 -6.63 4.66
C PHE A 26 8.93 -6.24 5.42
N LEU A 27 9.67 -5.29 4.86
CA LEU A 27 10.82 -4.66 5.46
C LEU A 27 10.40 -3.34 6.11
N THR A 28 10.72 -3.15 7.39
CA THR A 28 10.45 -1.88 8.07
C THR A 28 11.29 -0.76 7.46
N VAL A 29 10.83 0.49 7.60
CA VAL A 29 11.60 1.67 7.16
C VAL A 29 13.03 1.66 7.73
N LYS A 30 13.19 1.25 9.00
CA LYS A 30 14.50 1.11 9.65
C LYS A 30 15.40 0.07 8.97
N LYS A 31 14.85 -1.08 8.53
CA LYS A 31 15.62 -2.09 7.79
C LYS A 31 15.97 -1.57 6.40
N MET A 32 15.03 -0.95 5.69
CA MET A 32 15.28 -0.39 4.36
C MET A 32 16.43 0.63 4.37
N ARG A 33 16.45 1.55 5.33
CA ARG A 33 17.56 2.52 5.49
C ARG A 33 18.92 1.88 5.77
N LYS A 34 18.96 0.64 6.29
CA LYS A 34 20.23 -0.10 6.48
C LYS A 34 20.70 -0.76 5.20
N ILE A 35 19.77 -1.28 4.39
CA ILE A 35 20.07 -1.97 3.13
C ILE A 35 20.37 -0.96 2.02
N TYR A 36 19.64 0.16 2.01
CA TYR A 36 19.75 1.25 1.05
C TYR A 36 19.96 2.57 1.79
N PRO A 37 21.18 2.84 2.30
CA PRO A 37 21.48 4.11 2.99
C PRO A 37 21.35 5.32 2.06
N ASP A 38 21.61 5.12 0.76
CA ASP A 38 21.51 6.16 -0.27
C ASP A 38 20.12 6.20 -0.95
N ASP A 39 19.12 5.53 -0.38
CA ASP A 39 17.76 5.41 -0.91
C ASP A 39 17.68 4.89 -2.37
N HIS A 40 18.67 4.10 -2.79
CA HIS A 40 18.76 3.53 -4.14
C HIS A 40 17.85 2.29 -4.33
N PHE A 41 16.54 2.50 -4.21
CA PHE A 41 15.50 1.49 -4.45
C PHE A 41 14.29 2.11 -5.14
N THR A 42 13.52 1.30 -5.86
CA THR A 42 12.34 1.76 -6.60
C THR A 42 11.07 1.45 -5.83
N VAL A 43 10.20 2.45 -5.67
CA VAL A 43 8.83 2.25 -5.15
C VAL A 43 7.84 2.44 -6.28
N ILE A 44 7.16 1.37 -6.69
CA ILE A 44 6.24 1.39 -7.84
C ILE A 44 4.80 1.73 -7.44
N GLY A 45 4.50 1.73 -6.14
CA GLY A 45 3.16 2.00 -5.64
C GLY A 45 3.03 1.76 -4.14
N GLU A 46 1.80 1.91 -3.68
CA GLU A 46 1.39 1.81 -2.29
C GLU A 46 0.36 0.69 -2.13
N ILE A 47 0.39 -0.03 -1.02
CA ILE A 47 -0.61 -1.04 -0.68
C ILE A 47 -1.19 -0.75 0.70
N GLY A 48 -2.45 -1.14 0.88
CA GLY A 48 -3.24 -0.74 2.02
C GLY A 48 -3.68 0.72 1.93
N GLY A 49 -3.96 1.33 3.09
CA GLY A 49 -4.60 2.64 3.15
C GLY A 49 -6.12 2.58 2.93
N ILE A 50 -6.78 3.73 3.07
CA ILE A 50 -8.25 3.86 3.03
C ILE A 50 -8.76 4.11 1.60
N SER A 51 -7.88 4.58 0.73
CA SER A 51 -8.21 4.90 -0.66
C SER A 51 -8.79 3.68 -1.38
N ARG A 52 -9.87 3.91 -2.15
CA ARG A 52 -10.42 2.88 -3.02
C ARG A 52 -9.41 2.59 -4.14
N PRO A 53 -9.20 1.31 -4.45
CA PRO A 53 -8.34 0.95 -5.56
C PRO A 53 -9.01 1.34 -6.89
N PRO A 54 -8.26 1.83 -7.87
CA PRO A 54 -8.81 2.03 -9.21
C PRO A 54 -9.11 0.67 -9.86
N ASP A 55 -10.24 0.56 -10.55
CA ASP A 55 -10.71 -0.72 -11.15
C ASP A 55 -9.68 -1.36 -12.09
N ASN A 56 -8.95 -0.53 -12.85
CA ASN A 56 -7.89 -0.93 -13.78
C ASN A 56 -6.47 -0.73 -13.23
N GLY A 57 -6.32 -0.66 -11.91
CA GLY A 57 -5.05 -0.46 -11.24
C GLY A 57 -4.06 -1.61 -11.38
N ASN A 58 -2.82 -1.34 -10.99
CA ASN A 58 -1.85 -2.41 -10.73
C ASN A 58 -2.32 -3.27 -9.56
N ARG A 59 -1.98 -4.56 -9.58
CA ARG A 59 -2.43 -5.52 -8.57
C ARG A 59 -1.26 -6.41 -8.14
N LEU A 60 -1.20 -6.75 -6.86
CA LEU A 60 -0.28 -7.68 -6.26
C LEU A 60 -1.03 -9.00 -6.01
N VAL A 61 -0.45 -10.12 -6.42
CA VAL A 61 -0.94 -11.45 -6.08
C VAL A 61 -0.10 -12.01 -4.94
N THR A 62 -0.75 -12.41 -3.88
CA THR A 62 -0.13 -13.04 -2.71
C THR A 62 0.19 -14.50 -2.97
N GLU A 63 0.99 -15.12 -2.10
CA GLU A 63 1.26 -16.57 -2.17
C GLU A 63 -0.03 -17.41 -2.00
N THR A 64 -1.03 -16.88 -1.28
CA THR A 64 -2.35 -17.49 -1.10
C THR A 64 -3.27 -17.31 -2.32
N GLY A 65 -2.83 -16.58 -3.36
CA GLY A 65 -3.62 -16.27 -4.55
C GLY A 65 -4.58 -15.10 -4.38
N GLU A 66 -4.54 -14.41 -3.25
CA GLU A 66 -5.35 -13.22 -3.00
C GLU A 66 -4.81 -12.03 -3.80
N VAL A 67 -5.71 -11.14 -4.20
CA VAL A 67 -5.39 -10.00 -5.07
C VAL A 67 -5.49 -8.71 -4.27
N VAL A 68 -4.34 -8.12 -3.98
CA VAL A 68 -4.21 -6.84 -3.29
C VAL A 68 -4.05 -5.73 -4.32
N PRO A 69 -4.88 -4.68 -4.30
CA PRO A 69 -4.70 -3.58 -5.22
C PRO A 69 -3.47 -2.73 -4.86
N ILE A 70 -2.78 -2.25 -5.90
CA ILE A 70 -1.66 -1.32 -5.77
C ILE A 70 -2.13 0.08 -6.15
N LEU A 71 -2.06 0.98 -5.19
CA LEU A 71 -2.33 2.40 -5.35
C LEU A 71 -1.11 3.11 -5.99
N PRO A 72 -1.33 4.20 -6.74
CA PRO A 72 -0.24 5.00 -7.27
C PRO A 72 0.58 5.64 -6.14
N ARG A 73 1.89 5.81 -6.36
CA ARG A 73 2.78 6.48 -5.41
C ARG A 73 2.29 7.91 -5.14
N GLY A 74 2.28 8.31 -3.86
CA GLY A 74 1.80 9.62 -3.43
C GLY A 74 0.29 9.67 -3.18
N SER A 75 -0.40 8.52 -3.17
CA SER A 75 -1.80 8.44 -2.73
C SER A 75 -1.95 8.69 -1.22
N LEU A 76 -0.83 8.58 -0.49
CA LEU A 76 -0.65 8.99 0.90
C LEU A 76 -0.81 10.51 1.10
N ARG A 77 -2.04 11.01 1.08
CA ARG A 77 -2.38 12.41 1.42
C ARG A 77 -3.39 12.54 2.56
N ARG A 78 -3.77 11.43 3.20
CA ARG A 78 -4.80 11.43 4.24
C ARG A 78 -4.19 11.62 5.63
N PRO A 79 -4.89 12.33 6.53
CA PRO A 79 -4.47 12.42 7.91
C PRO A 79 -4.42 11.01 8.52
N PHE A 80 -3.39 10.73 9.32
CA PHE A 80 -3.17 9.46 10.04
C PHE A 80 -2.80 8.24 9.20
N GLU A 81 -2.37 8.42 7.95
CA GLU A 81 -1.72 7.37 7.17
C GLU A 81 -0.21 7.61 7.08
N TRP A 82 0.62 6.56 7.24
CA TRP A 82 2.06 6.65 7.05
C TRP A 82 2.64 5.34 6.50
N VAL A 83 3.84 5.43 5.91
CA VAL A 83 4.59 4.26 5.45
C VAL A 83 5.10 3.48 6.66
N ALA A 84 4.56 2.28 6.87
CA ALA A 84 5.04 1.35 7.90
C ALA A 84 6.29 0.58 7.45
N GLY A 85 6.42 0.38 6.15
CA GLY A 85 7.56 -0.30 5.53
C GLY A 85 7.28 -0.65 4.08
N TYR A 86 7.94 -1.68 3.57
CA TYR A 86 8.04 -1.96 2.15
C TYR A 86 7.97 -3.46 1.85
N VAL A 87 7.10 -3.86 0.93
CA VAL A 87 6.96 -5.24 0.43
C VAL A 87 7.76 -5.36 -0.87
N ALA A 88 8.66 -6.35 -0.97
CA ALA A 88 9.41 -6.56 -2.20
C ALA A 88 8.52 -7.23 -3.25
N VAL A 89 8.59 -6.71 -4.46
CA VAL A 89 8.03 -7.34 -5.67
C VAL A 89 9.12 -7.73 -6.66
N ASP A 90 10.34 -7.25 -6.43
CA ASP A 90 11.56 -7.63 -7.17
C ASP A 90 12.80 -7.30 -6.31
N LYS A 91 14.00 -7.61 -6.83
CA LYS A 91 15.30 -7.45 -6.15
C LYS A 91 15.54 -6.05 -5.55
N SER A 92 15.20 -5.00 -6.28
CA SER A 92 15.33 -3.59 -5.84
C SER A 92 14.02 -2.79 -5.99
N THR A 93 12.90 -3.49 -6.18
CA THR A 93 11.59 -2.89 -6.44
C THR A 93 10.62 -3.27 -5.35
N TYR A 94 9.95 -2.26 -4.80
CA TYR A 94 9.14 -2.36 -3.60
C TYR A 94 7.78 -1.68 -3.75
N LEU A 95 6.85 -2.13 -2.93
CA LEU A 95 5.57 -1.50 -2.65
C LEU A 95 5.61 -0.91 -1.25
N ALA A 96 5.19 0.35 -1.08
CA ALA A 96 5.08 0.96 0.23
C ALA A 96 3.83 0.41 0.96
N ALA A 97 4.03 -0.20 2.12
CA ALA A 97 2.95 -0.69 2.97
C ALA A 97 2.44 0.44 3.86
N ILE A 98 1.20 0.87 3.63
CA ILE A 98 0.58 1.99 4.32
C ILE A 98 -0.18 1.48 5.54
N ARG A 99 0.08 2.09 6.69
CA ARG A 99 -0.68 1.85 7.93
C ARG A 99 -1.50 3.09 8.24
N SER A 100 -2.75 2.86 8.63
CA SER A 100 -3.67 3.91 9.08
C SER A 100 -4.00 3.70 10.55
N LEU A 101 -4.07 4.79 11.33
CA LEU A 101 -4.61 4.77 12.69
C LEU A 101 -6.14 4.82 12.71
N ILE A 102 -6.79 5.07 11.57
CA ILE A 102 -8.25 5.18 11.51
C ILE A 102 -8.86 3.79 11.73
N PRO A 103 -9.74 3.64 12.74
CA PRO A 103 -10.42 2.38 13.01
C PRO A 103 -11.18 1.87 11.78
N SER A 104 -11.19 0.55 11.60
CA SER A 104 -11.79 -0.13 10.45
C SER A 104 -13.24 0.29 10.18
N PHE A 105 -14.01 0.59 11.22
CA PHE A 105 -15.42 0.98 11.12
C PHE A 105 -15.65 2.41 10.57
N LEU A 106 -14.67 3.32 10.70
CA LEU A 106 -14.75 4.68 10.15
C LEU A 106 -14.23 4.76 8.70
N ARG A 107 -13.56 3.71 8.20
CA ARG A 107 -12.95 3.73 6.86
C ARG A 107 -13.97 3.90 5.73
N ARG A 108 -15.17 3.34 5.87
CA ARG A 108 -16.22 3.40 4.83
C ARG A 108 -16.71 4.84 4.59
N GLN A 109 -16.92 5.61 5.67
CA GLN A 109 -17.46 6.97 5.58
C GLN A 109 -16.44 7.98 5.00
N TRP A 110 -15.15 7.74 5.21
CA TRP A 110 -14.06 8.63 4.73
C TRP A 110 -13.58 8.30 3.32
N ALA A 111 -13.88 7.11 2.80
CA ALA A 111 -13.64 6.77 1.41
C ALA A 111 -14.54 7.61 0.48
N ASP A 112 -15.79 7.86 0.87
CA ASP A 112 -16.77 8.61 0.06
C ASP A 112 -16.59 10.14 0.12
N GLN A 113 -16.14 10.72 1.24
CA GLN A 113 -15.91 12.18 1.33
C GLN A 113 -14.74 12.69 0.47
N SER A 114 -13.85 11.80 0.01
CA SER A 114 -12.70 12.18 -0.83
C SER A 114 -13.04 12.34 -2.32
N HIS A 115 -14.29 12.06 -2.72
CA HIS A 115 -14.81 12.20 -4.09
C HIS A 115 -15.87 13.32 -4.20
N GLY A 116 -15.94 14.20 -3.21
CA GLY A 116 -16.89 15.32 -3.17
C GLY A 116 -16.25 16.66 -3.51
N ASP A 117 -15.61 16.80 -4.67
CA ASP A 117 -15.41 18.12 -5.28
C ASP A 117 -15.44 17.98 -6.80
N GLY A 118 -16.37 18.69 -7.45
CA GLY A 118 -16.44 18.75 -8.91
C GLY A 118 -17.77 18.42 -9.59
N THR A 119 -18.92 18.92 -9.11
CA THR A 119 -20.01 19.28 -10.05
C THR A 119 -20.77 20.50 -9.55
N ARG A 120 -20.64 21.58 -10.34
CA ARG A 120 -21.35 22.86 -10.20
C ARG A 120 -22.87 22.67 -10.29
N LYS A 121 -23.58 23.53 -9.56
CA LYS A 121 -25.03 23.73 -9.58
C LYS A 121 -25.59 23.91 -11.01
N PRO A 122 -26.77 23.38 -11.34
CA PRO A 122 -27.58 23.96 -12.41
C PRO A 122 -28.32 25.19 -11.88
N PHE A 123 -28.41 26.21 -12.74
CA PHE A 123 -29.32 27.33 -12.62
C PHE A 123 -30.78 26.87 -12.77
#